data_AF-A0A7Z2K4A1-F1
#
_entry.id   AF-A0A7Z2K4A1-F1
#
_cell.length_a   1.000
_cell.length_b   1.000
_cell.length_c   1.000
_cell.angle_alpha   90.00
_cell.angle_beta   90.00
_cell.angle_gamma   90.00
#
_symmetry.space_group_name_H-M   'P 1'
#
loop_
_entity.id
_entity.type
_entity.pdbx_description
1 polymer ?
#
loop_
_entity_poly.entity_id
_entity_poly.type
_entity_poly.pdbx_seq_one_letter_code
_entity_poly.pdbx_strand_id
1 'polypeptide(L)'
;MFALIMLLCAGFFLFILTMYAKKIATGHPYVILTPEDLELYVLPTEKINIRWEDIEAFIPYRMHSNSFIGLVIKDEERYAKLMPNKMKKLSRMNVRMGYPKYNIFLSHLKQKKLLIEELEKRIVETNPNKANFKTDEALK
;
A
#
# COMPACT_ATOMS: atom_id res chain seq x y z
N MET A 1 -42.62 -5.45 -19.27
CA MET A 1 -41.28 -6.10 -19.28
C MET A 1 -40.14 -5.09 -19.13
N PHE A 2 -40.00 -4.09 -20.02
CA PHE A 2 -38.94 -3.08 -19.93
C PHE A 2 -38.94 -2.24 -18.65
N ALA A 3 -40.11 -1.83 -18.14
CA ALA A 3 -40.21 -1.08 -16.89
C ALA A 3 -39.74 -1.88 -15.66
N LEU A 4 -39.98 -3.19 -15.64
CA LEU A 4 -39.51 -4.08 -14.58
C LEU A 4 -37.99 -4.24 -14.61
N ILE A 5 -37.42 -4.37 -15.82
CA ILE A 5 -35.96 -4.48 -16.02
C ILE A 5 -35.27 -3.18 -15.59
N MET A 6 -35.81 -2.02 -15.97
CA MET A 6 -35.30 -0.70 -15.55
C MET A 6 -35.32 -0.54 -14.03
N LEU A 7 -36.39 -0.98 -13.36
CA LEU A 7 -36.51 -0.94 -11.91
C LEU A 7 -35.45 -1.83 -11.22
N LEU A 8 -35.23 -3.04 -11.74
CA LEU A 8 -34.20 -3.96 -11.22
C LEU A 8 -32.79 -3.42 -11.42
N CYS A 9 -32.50 -2.84 -12.60
CA CYS A 9 -31.20 -2.21 -12.88
C CYS A 9 -30.96 -1.00 -11.96
N ALA A 10 -31.96 -0.15 -11.75
CA ALA A 10 -31.84 0.99 -10.85
C ALA A 10 -31.60 0.55 -9.39
N GLY A 11 -32.32 -0.48 -8.93
CA GLY A 11 -32.12 -1.06 -7.60
C GLY A 11 -30.73 -1.67 -7.43
N PHE A 12 -30.22 -2.39 -8.43
CA PHE A 12 -28.87 -2.94 -8.44
C PHE A 12 -27.81 -1.84 -8.42
N PHE A 13 -28.00 -0.78 -9.19
CA PHE A 13 -27.06 0.36 -9.22
C PHE A 13 -27.02 1.09 -7.89
N LEU A 14 -28.18 1.29 -7.26
CA LEU A 14 -28.29 1.85 -5.90
C LEU A 14 -27.59 0.95 -4.87
N PHE A 15 -27.77 -0.37 -4.96
CA PHE A 15 -27.10 -1.33 -4.09
C PHE A 15 -25.57 -1.23 -4.21
N ILE A 16 -25.04 -1.19 -5.44
CA ILE A 16 -23.61 -0.98 -5.69
C ILE A 16 -23.14 0.35 -5.09
N LEU A 17 -23.84 1.46 -5.34
CA LEU A 17 -23.53 2.77 -4.79
C LEU A 17 -23.44 2.75 -3.26
N THR A 18 -24.38 2.09 -2.58
CA THR A 18 -24.34 1.98 -1.11
C THR A 18 -23.16 1.16 -0.59
N MET A 19 -22.73 0.11 -1.31
CA MET A 19 -21.53 -0.65 -0.96
C MET A 19 -20.25 0.19 -1.09
N TYR A 20 -20.13 0.96 -2.18
CA TYR A 20 -18.99 1.87 -2.37
C TYR A 20 -18.99 3.00 -1.35
N ALA A 21 -20.15 3.59 -1.04
CA ALA A 21 -20.28 4.63 -0.02
C ALA A 21 -19.85 4.13 1.36
N LYS A 22 -20.27 2.92 1.76
CA LYS A 22 -19.83 2.28 3.01
C LYS A 22 -18.32 2.03 3.05
N LYS A 23 -17.72 1.64 1.92
CA LYS A 23 -16.27 1.42 1.79
C LYS A 23 -15.47 2.71 1.94
N ILE A 24 -15.99 3.83 1.47
CA ILE A 24 -15.37 5.16 1.64
C ILE A 24 -15.54 5.63 3.09
N ALA A 25 -16.72 5.45 3.67
CA ALA A 25 -17.04 5.89 5.04
C ALA A 25 -16.28 5.11 6.13
N THR A 26 -15.93 3.84 5.89
CA THR A 26 -15.20 3.00 6.86
C THR A 26 -13.72 3.37 6.99
N GLY A 27 -13.18 4.19 6.08
CA GLY A 27 -11.97 5.00 6.32
C GLY A 27 -10.75 4.25 6.85
N HIS A 28 -10.60 2.95 6.56
CA HIS A 28 -9.46 2.18 7.06
C HIS A 28 -8.18 2.78 6.47
N PRO A 29 -7.25 3.27 7.30
CA PRO A 29 -6.02 3.89 6.82
C PRO A 29 -5.22 2.83 6.08
N TYR A 30 -4.81 3.14 4.85
CA TYR A 30 -4.01 2.21 4.03
C TYR A 30 -2.61 2.01 4.63
N VAL A 31 -2.12 3.04 5.34
CA VAL A 31 -0.84 3.06 6.05
C VAL A 31 -1.02 3.83 7.36
N ILE A 32 -0.47 3.31 8.46
CA ILE A 32 -0.33 4.02 9.74
C ILE A 32 1.16 4.09 10.11
N LEU A 33 1.60 5.28 10.49
CA LEU A 33 2.93 5.53 11.01
C LEU A 33 2.87 5.44 12.54
N THR A 34 3.58 4.48 13.13
CA THR A 34 3.73 4.38 14.58
C THR A 34 5.20 4.59 14.99
N PRO A 35 5.50 4.87 16.26
CA PRO A 35 6.87 5.01 16.71
C PRO A 35 7.73 3.76 16.46
N GLU A 36 7.18 2.55 16.65
CA GLU A 36 7.93 1.30 16.47
C GLU A 36 7.87 0.74 15.05
N ASP A 37 6.70 0.85 14.40
CA ASP A 37 6.38 0.13 13.17
C ASP A 37 5.70 1.01 12.11
N LEU A 38 5.82 0.58 10.85
CA LEU A 38 4.98 0.96 9.74
C LEU A 38 3.86 -0.08 9.58
N GLU A 39 2.61 0.30 9.86
CA GLU A 39 1.47 -0.61 9.66
C GLU A 39 0.92 -0.45 8.24
N LEU A 40 1.02 -1.52 7.46
CA LEU A 40 0.52 -1.59 6.09
C LEU A 40 -0.79 -2.38 6.05
N TYR A 41 -1.89 -1.72 5.73
CA TYR A 41 -3.19 -2.38 5.55
C TYR A 41 -3.30 -2.93 4.14
N VAL A 42 -3.14 -4.25 4.03
CA VAL A 42 -3.20 -4.98 2.76
C VAL A 42 -4.63 -5.41 2.42
N LEU A 43 -5.47 -5.60 3.43
CA LEU A 43 -6.92 -5.73 3.33
C LEU A 43 -7.58 -4.86 4.43
N PRO A 44 -8.87 -4.51 4.32
CA PRO A 44 -9.54 -3.62 5.28
C PRO A 44 -9.38 -4.03 6.75
N THR A 45 -9.26 -5.33 7.01
CA THR A 45 -9.13 -5.92 8.35
C THR A 45 -7.78 -6.58 8.60
N GLU A 46 -6.89 -6.65 7.61
CA GLU A 46 -5.62 -7.36 7.73
C GLU A 46 -4.47 -6.40 7.43
N LYS A 47 -3.61 -6.23 8.44
CA LYS A 47 -2.42 -5.39 8.38
C LYS A 47 -1.15 -6.21 8.58
N ILE A 48 -0.05 -5.67 8.09
CA ILE A 48 1.30 -6.15 8.35
C ILE A 48 2.03 -5.01 9.05
N ASN A 49 2.55 -5.27 10.24
CA ASN A 49 3.37 -4.33 10.99
C ASN A 49 4.82 -4.59 10.63
N ILE A 50 5.49 -3.63 9.98
CA ILE A 50 6.88 -3.73 9.56
C ILE A 50 7.71 -2.83 10.47
N ARG A 51 8.65 -3.39 11.22
CA ARG A 51 9.52 -2.61 12.12
C ARG A 51 10.40 -1.68 11.30
N TRP A 52 10.60 -0.43 11.76
CA TRP A 52 11.41 0.55 11.02
C TRP A 52 12.84 0.08 10.75
N GLU A 53 13.45 -0.63 11.72
CA GLU A 53 14.81 -1.19 11.60
C GLU A 53 14.95 -2.26 10.51
N ASP A 54 13.83 -2.89 10.11
CA ASP A 54 13.80 -3.94 9.10
C ASP A 54 13.65 -3.35 7.68
N ILE A 55 13.33 -2.06 7.54
CA ILE A 55 13.25 -1.36 6.26
C ILE A 55 14.65 -0.85 5.89
N GLU A 56 15.21 -1.36 4.81
CA GLU A 56 16.54 -0.96 4.33
C GLU A 56 16.50 0.26 3.42
N ALA A 57 15.49 0.33 2.58
CA ALA A 57 15.33 1.36 1.57
C ALA A 57 13.87 1.41 1.11
N PHE A 58 13.54 2.47 0.39
CA PHE A 58 12.29 2.56 -0.34
C PHE A 58 12.57 3.01 -1.77
N ILE A 59 11.73 2.56 -2.70
CA ILE A 59 11.87 2.83 -4.12
C ILE A 59 10.55 3.47 -4.60
N PRO A 60 10.53 4.79 -4.88
CA PRO A 60 9.38 5.40 -5.52
C PRO A 60 9.32 4.94 -6.99
N TYR A 61 8.14 4.52 -7.46
CA TYR A 61 7.94 4.15 -8.85
C TYR A 61 6.53 4.50 -9.32
N ARG A 62 6.34 4.60 -10.63
CA ARG A 62 5.02 4.79 -11.26
C ARG A 62 4.65 3.56 -12.09
N MET A 63 3.39 3.17 -12.02
CA MET A 63 2.80 2.17 -12.88
C MET A 63 1.56 2.78 -13.52
N HIS A 64 1.58 2.97 -14.84
CA HIS A 64 0.59 3.77 -15.55
C HIS A 64 0.46 5.18 -14.92
N SER A 65 -0.75 5.59 -14.53
CA SER A 65 -1.04 6.89 -13.89
C SER A 65 -0.95 6.86 -12.36
N ASN A 66 -0.47 5.76 -11.79
CA ASN A 66 -0.49 5.50 -10.36
C ASN A 66 0.92 5.52 -9.76
N SER A 67 1.10 6.26 -8.68
CA SER A 67 2.38 6.33 -7.95
C SER A 67 2.40 5.34 -6.80
N PHE A 68 3.54 4.70 -6.60
CA PHE A 68 3.77 3.69 -5.57
C PHE A 68 5.10 3.90 -4.88
N ILE A 69 5.23 3.35 -3.68
CA ILE A 69 6.51 3.16 -2.98
C ILE A 69 6.69 1.67 -2.74
N GLY A 70 7.77 1.10 -3.27
CA GLY A 70 8.23 -0.23 -2.90
C GLY A 70 9.08 -0.16 -1.65
N LEU A 71 8.85 -1.04 -0.69
CA LEU A 71 9.71 -1.19 0.49
C LEU A 71 10.71 -2.31 0.25
N VAL A 72 11.98 -2.06 0.58
CA VAL A 72 13.04 -3.07 0.61
C VAL A 72 13.21 -3.48 2.07
N ILE A 73 12.94 -4.75 2.37
CA ILE A 73 12.92 -5.28 3.74
C ILE A 73 14.06 -6.30 3.92
N LYS A 74 14.78 -6.23 5.04
CA LYS A 74 15.91 -7.13 5.37
C LYS A 74 15.54 -8.61 5.29
N ASP A 75 14.51 -9.01 6.03
CA ASP A 75 14.02 -10.38 6.10
C ASP A 75 12.60 -10.45 5.52
N GLU A 76 12.51 -10.48 4.19
CA GLU A 76 11.22 -10.57 3.51
C GLU A 76 10.46 -11.87 3.81
N GLU A 77 11.15 -12.95 4.18
CA GLU A 77 10.54 -14.25 4.45
C GLU A 77 9.78 -14.24 5.77
N ARG A 78 10.35 -13.63 6.82
CA ARG A 78 9.68 -13.43 8.11
C ARG A 78 8.34 -12.72 7.93
N TYR A 79 8.34 -11.60 7.22
CA TYR A 79 7.11 -10.83 6.98
C TYR A 79 6.15 -11.55 6.01
N ALA A 80 6.67 -12.35 5.09
CA ALA A 80 5.83 -13.15 4.21
C ALA A 80 5.05 -14.22 4.97
N LYS A 81 5.57 -14.77 6.07
CA LYS A 81 4.83 -15.74 6.89
C LYS A 81 3.59 -15.11 7.54
N LEU A 82 3.70 -13.85 7.96
CA LEU A 82 2.62 -13.05 8.54
C LEU A 82 1.55 -12.65 7.52
N MET A 83 1.84 -12.75 6.22
CA MET A 83 0.86 -12.44 5.18
C MET A 83 -0.29 -13.46 5.14
N PRO A 84 -1.53 -12.97 5.05
CA PRO A 84 -2.70 -13.76 4.68
C PRO A 84 -2.51 -14.46 3.32
N ASN A 85 -3.12 -15.63 3.13
CA ASN A 85 -2.94 -16.44 1.91
C ASN A 85 -3.29 -15.69 0.61
N LYS A 86 -4.33 -14.85 0.65
CA LYS A 86 -4.71 -13.99 -0.47
C LYS A 86 -3.59 -13.01 -0.83
N MET A 87 -2.97 -12.39 0.18
CA MET A 87 -1.86 -11.46 -0.01
C MET A 87 -0.57 -12.16 -0.46
N LYS A 88 -0.28 -13.36 0.05
CA LYS A 88 0.82 -14.20 -0.45
C LYS A 88 0.70 -14.50 -1.94
N LYS A 89 -0.52 -14.67 -2.45
CA LYS A 89 -0.76 -14.89 -3.89
C LYS A 89 -0.55 -13.60 -4.69
N LEU A 90 -1.09 -12.48 -4.21
CA LEU A 90 -0.95 -11.17 -4.87
C LEU A 90 0.51 -10.69 -4.91
N SER A 91 1.21 -10.77 -3.79
CA SER A 91 2.63 -10.40 -3.70
C SER A 91 3.52 -11.25 -4.61
N ARG A 92 3.29 -12.57 -4.69
CA ARG A 92 3.98 -13.45 -5.66
C ARG A 92 3.74 -13.01 -7.11
N MET A 93 2.53 -12.57 -7.43
CA MET A 93 2.22 -12.06 -8.77
C MET A 93 2.96 -10.74 -9.04
N ASN A 94 2.99 -9.82 -8.07
CA ASN A 94 3.75 -8.56 -8.18
C ASN A 94 5.24 -8.84 -8.47
N VAL A 95 5.86 -9.73 -7.69
CA VAL A 95 7.26 -10.11 -7.88
C VAL A 95 7.49 -10.73 -9.26
N ARG A 96 6.59 -11.60 -9.73
CA ARG A 96 6.68 -12.20 -11.07
C ARG A 96 6.59 -11.17 -12.20
N MET A 97 5.90 -10.05 -11.97
CA MET A 97 5.81 -8.93 -12.91
C MET A 97 6.97 -7.92 -12.76
N GLY A 98 7.95 -8.20 -11.89
CA GLY A 98 9.10 -7.32 -11.64
C GLY A 98 8.84 -6.19 -10.65
N TYR A 99 7.75 -6.27 -9.86
CA TYR A 99 7.40 -5.23 -8.89
C TYR A 99 7.78 -5.61 -7.45
N PRO A 100 8.03 -4.60 -6.58
CA PRO A 100 8.28 -4.84 -5.17
C PRO A 100 7.14 -5.63 -4.50
N LYS A 101 7.54 -6.55 -3.62
CA LYS A 101 6.64 -7.45 -2.89
C LYS A 101 5.75 -6.70 -1.90
N TYR A 102 6.33 -5.71 -1.22
CA TYR A 102 5.66 -4.80 -0.31
C TYR A 102 5.56 -3.44 -0.98
N ASN A 103 4.35 -3.05 -1.36
CA ASN A 103 4.12 -1.78 -2.05
C ASN A 103 3.05 -0.96 -1.33
N ILE A 104 3.25 0.35 -1.37
CA ILE A 104 2.34 1.34 -0.85
C ILE A 104 1.80 2.13 -2.02
N PHE A 105 0.49 2.04 -2.24
CA PHE A 105 -0.18 2.83 -3.25
C PHE A 105 -0.39 4.27 -2.77
N LEU A 106 0.21 5.23 -3.49
CA LEU A 106 0.21 6.64 -3.07
C LEU A 106 -1.02 7.41 -3.52
N SER A 107 -1.74 7.01 -4.58
CA SER A 107 -2.77 7.88 -5.19
C SER A 107 -3.86 8.31 -4.21
N HIS A 108 -4.26 7.42 -3.28
CA HIS A 108 -5.32 7.68 -2.30
C HIS A 108 -4.84 8.10 -0.90
N LEU A 109 -3.52 8.22 -0.69
CA LEU A 109 -3.00 8.68 0.59
C LEU A 109 -3.15 10.19 0.72
N LYS A 110 -3.76 10.66 1.81
CA LYS A 110 -3.90 12.10 2.10
C LYS A 110 -2.56 12.75 2.44
N GLN A 111 -1.68 12.04 3.14
CA GLN A 111 -0.43 12.57 3.70
C GLN A 111 0.81 11.94 3.03
N LYS A 112 0.88 12.01 1.69
CA LYS A 112 1.96 11.38 0.91
C LYS A 112 3.34 11.91 1.29
N LYS A 113 3.45 13.23 1.47
CA LYS A 113 4.71 13.92 1.78
C LYS A 113 5.27 13.48 3.13
N LEU A 114 4.41 13.43 4.15
CA LEU A 114 4.78 12.99 5.50
C LEU A 114 5.30 11.54 5.51
N LEU A 115 4.67 10.64 4.75
CA LEU A 115 5.14 9.26 4.63
C LEU A 115 6.57 9.20 4.06
N ILE A 116 6.85 9.98 3.01
CA ILE A 116 8.18 10.00 2.38
C ILE A 116 9.21 10.59 3.34
N GLU A 117 8.89 11.72 3.97
CA GLU A 117 9.77 12.38 4.95
C GLU A 117 10.11 11.45 6.14
N GLU A 118 9.11 10.72 6.67
CA GLU A 118 9.34 9.77 7.76
C GLU A 118 10.12 8.53 7.31
N LEU A 119 9.91 8.04 6.09
CA LEU A 119 10.72 6.95 5.51
C LEU A 119 12.18 7.37 5.38
N GLU A 120 12.45 8.54 4.78
CA GLU A 120 13.80 9.08 4.62
C GLU A 120 14.50 9.24 5.97
N LYS A 121 13.83 9.91 6.91
CA LYS A 121 14.37 10.15 8.25
C LYS A 121 14.71 8.85 8.97
N ARG A 122 13.76 7.92 9.07
CA ARG A 122 13.92 6.70 9.87
C ARG A 122 14.87 5.70 9.23
N ILE A 123 14.96 5.63 7.91
CA ILE A 123 15.93 4.77 7.23
C ILE A 123 17.35 5.28 7.45
N VAL A 124 17.56 6.61 7.44
CA VAL A 124 18.88 7.19 7.77
C VAL A 124 19.23 6.94 9.24
N GLU A 125 18.28 7.10 10.16
CA GLU A 125 18.49 6.84 11.60
C GLU A 125 18.82 5.37 11.88
N THR A 126 18.15 4.44 11.20
CA THR A 126 18.31 2.99 11.43
C THR A 126 19.44 2.36 10.61
N ASN A 127 19.83 2.98 9.48
CA ASN A 127 20.86 2.48 8.57
C ASN A 127 21.81 3.62 8.11
N PRO A 128 22.60 4.22 9.02
CA PRO A 128 23.42 5.40 8.72
C PRO A 128 24.46 5.20 7.59
N ASN A 129 24.82 3.95 7.29
CA ASN A 129 25.80 3.61 6.25
C ASN A 129 25.20 3.36 4.85
N LYS A 130 23.87 3.39 4.68
CA LYS A 130 23.18 3.10 3.40
C LYS A 130 22.50 4.32 2.74
N ALA A 131 22.66 5.52 3.30
CA ALA A 131 21.89 6.73 2.96
C ALA A 131 22.09 7.33 1.54
N ASN A 132 22.75 6.65 0.60
CA ASN A 132 23.05 7.17 -0.74
C ASN A 132 22.36 6.35 -1.86
N PHE A 133 21.02 6.30 -1.89
CA PHE A 133 20.30 5.80 -3.06
C PHE A 133 19.28 6.81 -3.60
N LYS A 134 19.75 7.52 -4.64
CA LYS A 134 19.08 8.36 -5.64
C LYS A 134 17.57 8.60 -5.49
N THR A 135 17.22 9.77 -4.99
CA THR A 135 15.89 10.40 -5.12
C THR A 135 15.80 11.30 -6.36
N ASP A 136 16.61 11.06 -7.40
CA ASP A 136 16.55 11.84 -8.64
C ASP A 136 16.06 10.94 -9.79
N GLU A 137 14.84 11.22 -10.26
CA GLU A 137 14.33 11.11 -11.65
C GLU A 137 12.90 10.55 -11.78
N ALA A 138 12.31 9.90 -10.77
CA ALA A 138 11.01 9.23 -10.95
C ALA A 138 9.75 10.08 -10.64
N LEU A 139 9.90 11.35 -10.24
CA LEU A 139 8.76 12.19 -9.81
C LEU A 139 8.50 13.46 -10.63
N LYS A 140 9.14 13.64 -11.79
CA LYS A 140 8.69 14.66 -12.76
C LYS A 140 7.37 14.26 -13.42
#